data_AF-A0AA85ISK7-F1
#
_entry.id   AF-A0AA85ISK7-F1
#
_cell.length_a   1.000
_cell.length_b   1.000
_cell.length_c   1.000
_cell.angle_alpha   90.00
_cell.angle_beta   90.00
_cell.angle_gamma   90.00
#
_symmetry.space_group_name_H-M   'P 1'
#
loop_
_entity.id
_entity.type
_entity.pdbx_description
1 polymer ?
#
loop_
_entity_poly.entity_id
_entity_poly.type
_entity_poly.pdbx_seq_one_letter_code
_entity_poly.pdbx_strand_id
1 'polypeptide(L)' 'MVLVRRDRDLKEGGGVAIYVDKQLRCVHATDPPLTELPDSIWCHFTVGYCKYLVGSIYRSPSCGADHNQV' A
#
# COMPACT_ATOMS: atom_id res chain seq x y z
N MET A 1 -10.39 -0.79 -15.07
CA MET A 1 -9.19 -0.78 -14.25
C MET A 1 -9.51 -1.57 -13.01
N VAL A 2 -8.51 -1.85 -12.19
CA VAL A 2 -8.71 -2.32 -10.82
C VAL A 2 -8.14 -1.25 -9.91
N LEU A 3 -8.93 -0.84 -8.91
CA LEU A 3 -8.49 0.08 -7.86
C LEU A 3 -8.35 -0.73 -6.57
N VAL A 4 -7.13 -0.82 -6.06
CA VAL A 4 -6.86 -1.36 -4.73
C VAL A 4 -6.62 -0.17 -3.81
N ARG A 5 -7.47 -0.01 -2.80
CA ARG A 5 -7.38 1.11 -1.85
C ARG A 5 -7.52 0.62 -0.41
N ARG A 6 -6.88 1.33 0.50
CA ARG A 6 -6.94 1.15 1.94
C ARG A 6 -7.07 2.54 2.50
N ASP A 7 -8.32 2.86 2.82
CA ASP A 7 -8.65 4.11 3.48
C ASP A 7 -8.29 3.99 4.95
N ARG A 8 -7.99 5.14 5.55
CA ARG A 8 -7.74 5.23 6.99
C ARG A 8 -9.09 5.45 7.67
N ASP A 9 -9.38 4.68 8.72
CA ASP A 9 -10.66 4.76 9.44
C ASP A 9 -10.80 6.04 10.30
N LEU A 10 -9.77 6.89 10.36
CA LEU A 10 -9.73 8.10 11.18
C LEU A 10 -10.23 9.34 10.40
N LYS A 11 -10.86 10.28 11.13
CA LYS A 11 -11.50 11.50 10.59
C LYS A 11 -10.59 12.43 9.77
N GLU A 12 -9.27 12.33 9.91
CA GLU A 12 -8.32 13.24 9.26
C GLU A 12 -7.39 12.49 8.31
N GLY A 13 -7.68 12.62 7.00
CA GLY A 13 -6.74 12.51 5.88
C GLY A 13 -5.94 11.20 5.70
N GLY A 14 -5.44 11.01 4.48
CA GLY A 14 -4.54 9.92 4.14
C GLY A 14 -5.24 8.71 3.52
N GLY A 15 -4.65 7.54 3.71
CA GLY A 15 -4.96 6.35 2.93
C GLY A 15 -4.08 6.23 1.67
N VAL A 16 -4.08 5.05 1.10
CA VAL A 16 -3.27 4.72 -0.08
C VAL A 16 -4.15 4.07 -1.15
N ALA A 17 -3.74 4.22 -2.40
CA ALA A 17 -4.40 3.61 -3.54
C ALA A 17 -3.38 3.22 -4.62
N ILE A 18 -3.60 2.07 -5.24
CA ILE A 18 -2.89 1.62 -6.44
C ILE A 18 -3.93 1.49 -7.57
N TYR A 19 -3.73 2.27 -8.62
CA TYR A 19 -4.52 2.20 -9.85
C TYR A 19 -3.85 1.26 -10.85
N VAL A 20 -4.59 0.25 -11.30
CA VAL A 20 -4.06 -0.81 -12.15
C VAL A 20 -4.82 -0.85 -13.48
N ASP A 21 -4.04 -0.87 -14.57
CA ASP A 21 -4.57 -1.09 -15.92
C ASP A 21 -5.27 -2.47 -16.02
N LYS A 22 -6.38 -2.56 -16.74
CA LYS A 22 -7.15 -3.82 -16.87
C LYS A 22 -6.34 -4.96 -17.50
N GLN A 23 -5.32 -4.64 -18.27
CA GLN A 23 -4.48 -5.61 -18.96
C GLN A 23 -3.44 -6.26 -18.03
N LEU A 24 -3.22 -5.69 -16.84
CA LEU A 24 -2.27 -6.22 -15.87
C LEU A 24 -2.97 -7.15 -14.87
N ARG A 25 -2.40 -8.34 -14.68
CA ARG A 25 -2.84 -9.26 -13.62
C ARG A 25 -2.29 -8.76 -12.29
N CYS A 26 -3.19 -8.32 -11.41
CA CYS A 26 -2.89 -7.83 -10.07
C CYS A 26 -3.64 -8.65 -9.01
N VAL A 27 -2.92 -9.06 -7.97
CA VAL A 27 -3.49 -9.75 -6.80
C VAL A 27 -3.03 -9.02 -5.54
N HIS A 28 -3.94 -8.79 -4.61
CA HIS A 28 -3.58 -8.19 -3.32
C HIS A 28 -2.64 -9.13 -2.56
N ALA A 29 -1.52 -8.61 -2.06
CA ALA A 29 -0.58 -9.38 -1.27
C ALA A 29 -1.16 -9.54 0.14
N THR A 30 -1.29 -10.77 0.60
CA THR A 30 -1.85 -11.11 1.92
C THR A 30 -0.80 -11.67 2.87
N ASP A 31 0.49 -11.49 2.54
CA ASP A 31 1.57 -12.01 3.38
C ASP A 31 1.60 -11.26 4.72
N PRO A 32 1.75 -11.98 5.85
CA PRO A 32 1.63 -11.41 7.20
C PRO A 32 2.45 -10.14 7.50
N PRO A 33 3.69 -9.92 6.99
CA PRO A 33 4.39 -8.65 7.26
C PRO A 33 3.81 -7.46 6.47
N LEU A 34 3.02 -7.69 5.41
CA LEU A 34 2.47 -6.66 4.54
C LEU A 34 1.06 -6.24 4.99
N THR A 35 0.29 -7.18 5.54
CA THR A 35 -1.07 -6.93 6.01
C THR A 35 -1.12 -6.15 7.32
N GLU A 36 -0.10 -6.34 8.17
CA GLU A 36 0.03 -5.72 9.50
C GLU A 36 0.52 -4.27 9.45
N LEU A 37 1.06 -3.82 8.30
CA LEU A 37 1.51 -2.44 8.14
C LEU A 37 0.30 -1.51 7.93
N PRO A 38 -0.03 -0.65 8.90
CA PRO A 38 -1.09 0.33 8.73
C PRO A 38 -0.75 1.29 7.59
N ASP A 39 -1.79 1.85 6.96
CA ASP A 39 -1.65 2.84 5.89
C ASP A 39 -0.78 2.38 4.70
N SER A 40 -0.75 1.07 4.43
CA SER A 40 -0.05 0.48 3.28
C SER A 40 -0.91 -0.48 2.46
N ILE A 41 -0.60 -0.61 1.17
CA ILE A 41 -1.16 -1.61 0.26
C ILE A 41 -0.02 -2.25 -0.48
N TRP A 42 -0.12 -3.55 -0.66
CA TRP A 42 0.85 -4.33 -1.40
C TRP A 42 0.15 -5.20 -2.43
N CYS A 43 0.66 -5.24 -3.64
CA CYS A 43 0.08 -5.99 -4.74
C CYS A 43 1.15 -6.76 -5.50
N HIS A 44 0.85 -8.02 -5.81
CA HIS A 44 1.62 -8.82 -6.75
C HIS A 44 1.16 -8.53 -8.18
N PHE A 45 2.12 -8.21 -9.03
CA PHE A 45 1.92 -8.01 -10.46
C PHE A 45 2.64 -9.11 -11.24
N THR A 46 2.00 -9.58 -12.31
CA THR A 46 2.66 -10.44 -13.29
C THR A 46 2.71 -9.72 -14.62
N VAL A 47 3.92 -9.50 -15.13
CA VAL A 47 4.17 -8.90 -16.45
C VAL A 47 5.07 -9.86 -17.21
N GLY A 48 4.52 -10.50 -18.24
CA GLY A 48 5.18 -11.62 -18.91
C GLY A 48 5.44 -12.78 -17.93
N TYR A 49 6.70 -13.20 -17.82
CA TYR A 49 7.14 -14.25 -16.89
C TYR A 49 7.64 -13.70 -15.54
N CYS A 50 7.67 -12.38 -15.37
CA CYS A 50 8.21 -11.75 -14.19
C CYS A 50 7.10 -11.48 -13.17
N LYS A 51 7.42 -11.72 -11.89
CA LYS A 51 6.57 -11.39 -10.75
C LYS A 51 7.18 -10.19 -10.02
N TYR A 52 6.37 -9.17 -9.77
CA TYR A 52 6.75 -7.98 -9.05
C TYR A 52 5.87 -7.84 -7.81
N LEU A 53 6.44 -7.29 -6.74
CA LEU A 53 5.71 -6.82 -5.58
C LEU A 53 5.80 -5.29 -5.57
N VAL A 54 4.66 -4.62 -5.59
CA VAL A 54 4.59 -3.16 -5.54
C VAL A 54 3.84 -2.77 -4.28
N GLY A 55 4.47 -1.91 -3.49
CA GLY A 55 3.92 -1.35 -2.26
C GLY A 55 3.63 0.14 -2.41
N SER A 56 2.53 0.58 -1.83
CA SER A 56 2.25 2.00 -1.57
C SER A 56 2.11 2.16 -0.05
N ILE A 57 2.81 3.13 0.53
CA ILE A 57 2.82 3.38 1.97
C ILE A 57 2.62 4.88 2.17
N TYR A 58 1.64 5.24 3.00
CA TYR A 58 1.48 6.59 3.49
C TYR A 58 2.12 6.71 4.86
N ARG A 59 2.94 7.76 5.06
CA ARG A 59 3.53 8.10 6.34
C ARG A 59 3.01 9.48 6.74
N SER A 60 2.15 9.52 7.75
CA SER A 60 1.65 10.79 8.31
C SER A 60 2.84 11.64 8.79
N PRO A 61 2.84 12.97 8.60
CA PRO A 61 3.85 13.87 9.15
C PRO A 61 4.00 13.74 10.68
N SER A 62 2.91 13.42 11.39
CA SER A 62 2.92 13.18 12.83
C SER A 62 3.62 11.87 13.25
N CYS A 63 3.83 10.94 12.32
CA CYS A 63 4.46 9.65 12.60
C CYS A 63 5.99 9.75 12.81
N GLY A 64 6.59 10.91 12.51
CA GLY A 64 8.03 11.16 12.67
C GLY A 64 8.41 12.11 13.81
N ALA A 65 7.45 12.62 14.59
CA ALA A 65 7.71 13.65 15.59
C ALA A 65 8.31 13.13 16.92
N ASP A 66 8.33 11.82 17.15
CA ASP A 66 8.75 11.21 18.43
C ASP A 66 10.13 10.52 18.41
N HIS A 67 10.95 10.70 17.36
CA HIS A 67 12.26 10.01 17.26
C HIS A 67 13.49 10.92 17.26
N ASN A 68 13.34 12.21 17.56
CA ASN A 68 14.46 13.15 17.76
C ASN A 68 14.37 13.89 19.11
N GLN A 69 14.27 13.14 20.21
CA GLN A 69 14.69 13.67 21.51
C GLN A 69 15.99 12.96 21.92
N VAL A 70 17.07 13.74 21.81
CA VAL A 70 18.45 13.47 22.26
C VAL A 70 18.48 13.29 23.77
#